data_AF-A0A1E1WRF8-F1
#
_entry.id   AF-A0A1E1WRF8-F1
#
_cell.length_a   1.000
_cell.length_b   1.000
_cell.length_c   1.000
_cell.angle_alpha   90.00
_cell.angle_beta   90.00
_cell.angle_gamma   90.00
#
_symmetry.space_group_name_H-M   'P 1'
#
loop_
_entity.id
_entity.type
_entity.pdbx_description
1 polymer ?
#
loop_
_entity_poly.entity_id
_entity_poly.type
_entity_poly.pdbx_seq_one_letter_code
_entity_poly.pdbx_strand_id
1 'polypeptide(L)'
;RIYKDIFTGDEMFSDTYKMKLVDEVIYEVYGKLIQRKQGDIQLDGANPSAEEADEGTEAGVESGVDIVLNHRLCETYAFGDKKSYTAYLKEYMKKLVEKLQERSPDQ
;
A
#
# COMPACT_ATOMS: atom_id res chain seq x y z
N ARG A 1 -11.15 -10.49 -0.51
CA ARG A 1 -11.03 -9.82 -1.83
C ARG A 1 -9.88 -8.81 -1.77
N ILE A 2 -8.98 -8.84 -2.75
CA ILE A 2 -7.87 -7.90 -2.85
C ILE A 2 -8.23 -6.84 -3.90
N TYR A 3 -8.04 -5.57 -3.57
CA TYR A 3 -8.22 -4.43 -4.46
C TYR A 3 -6.89 -4.11 -5.11
N LYS A 4 -6.86 -4.20 -6.44
CA LYS A 4 -5.68 -3.95 -7.25
C LYS A 4 -5.86 -2.68 -8.05
N ASP A 5 -4.78 -1.91 -8.20
CA ASP A 5 -4.79 -0.77 -9.10
C ASP A 5 -4.93 -1.24 -10.56
N ILE A 6 -5.68 -0.47 -11.36
CA ILE A 6 -5.95 -0.82 -12.76
C ILE A 6 -4.76 -0.52 -13.68
N PHE A 7 -3.86 0.39 -13.29
CA PHE A 7 -2.73 0.81 -14.11
C PHE A 7 -1.46 0.02 -13.79
N THR A 8 -1.14 -0.17 -12.51
CA THR A 8 0.07 -0.87 -12.08
C THR A 8 -0.18 -2.34 -11.78
N GLY A 9 -1.42 -2.72 -11.43
CA GLY A 9 -1.75 -4.06 -10.94
C GLY A 9 -1.33 -4.30 -9.49
N ASP A 10 -0.81 -3.28 -8.81
CA ASP A 10 -0.33 -3.38 -7.43
C ASP A 10 -1.50 -3.59 -6.46
N GLU A 11 -1.22 -4.31 -5.38
CA GLU A 11 -2.21 -4.64 -4.36
C GLU A 11 -2.32 -3.51 -3.34
N MET A 12 -3.42 -2.76 -3.40
CA MET A 12 -3.61 -1.56 -2.57
C MET A 12 -4.08 -1.91 -1.16
N PHE A 13 -5.16 -2.69 -1.05
CA PHE A 13 -5.75 -3.11 0.22
C PHE A 13 -6.65 -4.34 0.03
N SER A 14 -7.00 -5.00 1.12
CA SER A 14 -7.97 -6.10 1.15
C SER A 14 -9.30 -5.70 1.79
N ASP A 15 -10.35 -6.47 1.52
CA ASP A 15 -11.65 -6.37 2.17
C ASP A 15 -11.69 -6.79 3.65
N THR A 16 -10.55 -7.25 4.17
CA THR A 16 -10.38 -7.52 5.60
C THR A 16 -10.36 -6.25 6.43
N TYR A 17 -10.08 -5.08 5.81
CA TYR A 17 -10.12 -3.78 6.47
C TYR A 17 -11.52 -3.17 6.39
N LYS A 18 -11.86 -2.38 7.42
CA LYS A 18 -13.09 -1.59 7.39
C LYS A 18 -12.96 -0.54 6.30
N MET A 19 -13.85 -0.59 5.31
CA MET A 19 -13.91 0.40 4.24
C MET A 19 -15.29 1.06 4.16
N LYS A 20 -15.32 2.30 3.69
CA LYS A 20 -16.55 3.03 3.40
C LYS A 20 -16.48 3.56 1.98
N LEU A 21 -17.47 3.25 1.16
CA LEU A 21 -17.63 3.86 -0.15
C LEU A 21 -18.28 5.23 0.05
N VAL A 22 -17.61 6.28 -0.41
CA VAL A 22 -18.04 7.67 -0.34
C VAL A 22 -18.33 8.16 -1.76
N ASP A 23 -19.50 8.76 -1.93
CA ASP A 23 -19.99 9.32 -3.20
C ASP A 23 -19.93 8.35 -4.39
N GLU A 24 -19.95 7.04 -4.11
CA GLU A 24 -19.81 5.95 -5.09
C GLU A 24 -18.49 5.97 -5.91
N VAL A 25 -17.55 6.85 -5.56
CA VAL A 25 -16.31 7.06 -6.30
C VAL A 25 -15.04 6.71 -5.51
N ILE A 26 -15.07 6.82 -4.18
CA ILE A 26 -13.85 6.72 -3.35
C ILE A 26 -14.06 5.74 -2.19
N TYR A 27 -13.08 4.86 -1.95
CA TYR A 27 -13.05 4.02 -0.75
C TYR A 27 -12.19 4.66 0.34
N GLU A 28 -12.80 4.98 1.48
CA GLU A 28 -12.10 5.31 2.71
C GLU A 28 -11.77 4.01 3.46
N VAL A 29 -10.49 3.68 3.60
CA VAL A 29 -10.03 2.46 4.30
C VAL A 29 -9.44 2.84 5.66
N TYR A 30 -9.98 2.26 6.72
CA TYR A 30 -9.54 2.54 8.09
C TYR A 30 -8.42 1.59 8.52
N GLY A 31 -7.23 2.14 8.69
CA GLY A 31 -6.08 1.44 9.26
C GLY A 31 -5.86 1.74 10.75
N LYS A 32 -5.02 0.92 11.39
CA LYS A 32 -4.55 1.10 12.76
C LYS A 32 -3.05 1.36 12.76
N LEU A 33 -2.60 2.28 13.61
CA LEU A 33 -1.17 2.46 13.87
C LEU A 33 -0.66 1.24 14.65
N ILE A 34 0.32 0.53 14.10
CA ILE A 34 0.96 -0.62 14.74
C ILE A 34 2.47 -0.41 14.78
N GLN A 35 3.13 -1.10 15.71
CA GLN A 35 4.58 -1.19 15.80
C GLN A 35 4.97 -2.66 15.64
N ARG A 36 5.87 -2.95 14.71
CA ARG A 36 6.46 -4.27 14.49
C ARG A 36 7.92 -4.23 14.88
N LYS A 37 8.36 -5.18 15.70
CA LYS A 37 9.79 -5.40 15.93
C LYS A 37 10.30 -6.34 14.84
N GLN A 38 11.27 -5.91 14.05
CA GLN A 38 12.02 -6.82 13.18
C GLN A 38 12.69 -7.87 14.07
N GLY A 39 12.32 -9.14 13.88
CA GLY A 39 12.80 -10.28 14.69
C GLY A 39 11.71 -11.23 15.18
N ASP A 40 10.44 -10.82 15.19
CA ASP A 40 9.30 -11.67 15.62
C ASP A 40 8.58 -12.33 14.43
N ILE A 41 9.26 -12.43 13.29
CA ILE A 41 8.80 -13.22 12.16
C ILE A 41 9.30 -14.64 12.43
N GLN A 42 8.53 -15.43 13.20
CA GLN A 42 8.63 -16.88 13.12
C GLN A 42 8.23 -17.29 11.69
N LEU A 43 9.20 -17.25 10.78
CA LEU A 43 9.16 -17.97 9.52
C LEU A 43 9.13 -19.45 9.89
N ASP A 44 7.96 -20.06 9.77
CA ASP A 44 7.67 -21.48 9.99
C ASP A 44 8.44 -22.36 8.97
N GLY A 45 9.78 -22.37 9.08
CA GLY A 45 10.68 -23.02 8.12
C GLY A 45 12.12 -22.48 8.00
N ALA A 46 12.54 -21.49 8.79
CA ALA A 46 13.94 -21.05 8.80
C ALA A 46 14.83 -22.11 9.48
N ASN A 47 15.63 -22.79 8.66
CA ASN A 47 16.58 -23.85 9.04
C ASN A 47 17.54 -23.40 10.16
N PRO A 48 17.54 -24.02 11.35
CA PRO A 48 18.33 -23.59 12.51
C PRO A 48 19.75 -24.17 12.47
N SER A 49 20.56 -23.76 11.50
CA SER A 49 21.96 -24.17 11.44
C SER A 49 22.84 -23.13 10.74
N ALA A 50 23.17 -22.06 11.45
CA ALA A 50 24.44 -21.36 11.30
C ALA A 50 24.69 -20.54 12.56
N GLU A 51 25.78 -20.88 13.24
CA GLU A 51 26.20 -20.38 14.54
C GLU A 51 26.67 -18.91 14.51
N GLU A 52 26.49 -18.26 15.66
CA GLU A 52 27.25 -17.13 16.23
C GLU A 52 27.86 -16.08 15.27
N ALA A 53 27.22 -14.90 15.26
CA ALA A 53 27.93 -13.63 15.37
C ALA A 53 27.02 -12.60 16.07
N ASP A 54 27.34 -12.32 17.33
CA ASP A 54 26.90 -11.16 18.08
C ASP A 54 27.48 -9.89 17.43
N GLU A 55 26.64 -9.12 16.73
CA GLU A 55 26.84 -7.68 16.51
C GLU A 55 25.48 -7.01 16.62
N GLY A 56 25.34 -6.14 17.64
CA GLY A 56 24.12 -5.44 17.99
C GLY A 56 23.41 -4.82 16.79
N THR A 57 22.37 -5.49 16.31
CA THR A 57 21.45 -4.90 15.34
C THR A 57 20.32 -4.29 16.16
N GLU A 58 20.23 -2.96 16.18
CA GLU A 58 19.07 -2.26 16.74
C GLU A 58 17.82 -2.94 16.19
N ALA A 59 17.05 -3.60 17.06
CA ALA A 59 15.81 -4.26 16.66
C ALA A 59 14.91 -3.19 16.03
N GLY A 60 14.89 -3.14 14.70
CA GLY A 60 14.19 -2.11 13.94
C GLY A 60 12.71 -2.16 14.29
N VAL A 61 12.23 -1.15 15.02
CA VAL A 61 10.80 -0.99 15.29
C VAL A 61 10.20 -0.27 14.07
N GLU A 62 9.59 -1.03 13.18
CA GLU A 62 8.79 -0.45 12.10
C GLU A 62 7.42 -0.05 12.66
N SER A 63 7.26 1.24 12.89
CA SER A 63 5.97 1.85 13.24
C SER A 63 5.29 2.39 11.98
N GLY A 64 4.03 2.04 11.78
CA GLY A 64 3.27 2.49 10.62
C GLY A 64 1.81 2.09 10.67
N VAL A 65 1.05 2.52 9.68
CA VAL A 65 -0.33 2.05 9.51
C VAL A 65 -0.28 0.59 9.05
N ASP A 66 -1.07 -0.28 9.68
CA ASP A 66 -1.14 -1.71 9.39
C ASP A 66 -1.35 -2.01 7.89
N ILE A 67 -2.23 -1.27 7.21
CA ILE A 67 -2.47 -1.39 5.78
C ILE A 67 -1.17 -1.14 4.99
N VAL A 68 -0.47 -0.06 5.30
CA VAL A 68 0.78 0.33 4.62
C VAL A 68 1.85 -0.74 4.84
N LEU A 69 2.00 -1.22 6.08
CA LEU A 69 3.00 -2.24 6.43
C LEU A 69 2.66 -3.62 5.83
N ASN A 70 1.39 -4.00 5.75
CA ASN A 70 0.96 -5.29 5.21
C ASN A 70 1.06 -5.36 3.69
N HIS A 71 0.72 -4.26 3.00
CA HIS A 71 0.76 -4.18 1.55
C HIS A 71 2.09 -3.62 1.02
N ARG A 72 3.07 -3.36 1.91
CA ARG A 72 4.39 -2.80 1.58
C ARG A 72 4.29 -1.54 0.72
N LEU A 73 3.32 -0.69 1.06
CA LEU A 73 3.09 0.56 0.33
C LEU A 73 4.22 1.54 0.66
N CYS A 74 4.78 2.17 -0.37
CA CYS A 74 5.81 3.19 -0.21
C CYS A 74 5.19 4.59 -0.34
N GLU A 75 5.64 5.50 0.52
CA GLU A 75 5.29 6.91 0.37
C GLU A 75 5.83 7.47 -0.94
N THR A 76 5.01 8.22 -1.68
CA THR A 76 5.46 8.87 -2.90
C THR A 76 6.08 10.23 -2.57
N TYR A 77 7.40 10.33 -2.73
CA TYR A 77 8.13 11.59 -2.62
C TYR A 77 8.21 12.37 -3.94
N ALA A 78 7.50 11.90 -4.98
CA ALA A 78 7.70 12.32 -6.38
C ALA A 78 7.13 13.72 -6.72
N PHE A 79 6.41 14.37 -5.81
CA PHE A 79 5.77 15.67 -6.06
C PHE A 79 6.49 16.78 -5.30
N GLY A 80 7.39 17.48 -5.99
CA GLY A 80 8.16 18.60 -5.41
C GLY A 80 7.34 19.87 -5.20
N ASP A 81 6.18 20.01 -5.85
CA ASP A 81 5.37 21.22 -5.80
C ASP A 81 3.89 20.94 -6.13
N LYS A 82 3.00 21.87 -5.73
CA LYS A 82 1.55 21.73 -5.96
C LYS A 82 1.19 21.66 -7.45
N LYS A 83 1.98 22.28 -8.34
CA LYS A 83 1.67 22.28 -9.78
C LYS A 83 1.96 20.92 -10.39
N SER A 84 3.10 20.30 -10.07
CA SER A 84 3.44 18.94 -10.52
C SER A 84 2.40 17.92 -10.05
N TYR A 85 1.95 18.00 -8.79
CA TYR A 85 0.86 17.16 -8.28
C TYR A 85 -0.45 17.35 -9.05
N THR A 86 -0.86 18.61 -9.29
CA THR A 86 -2.10 18.92 -10.01
C THR A 86 -2.03 18.45 -11.47
N ALA A 87 -0.87 18.56 -12.12
CA ALA A 87 -0.65 18.09 -13.48
C ALA A 87 -0.76 16.57 -13.57
N TYR A 88 -0.12 15.85 -12.65
CA TYR A 88 -0.22 14.39 -12.55
C TYR A 88 -1.67 13.93 -12.35
N LEU A 89 -2.41 14.57 -11.44
CA LEU A 89 -3.80 14.22 -11.17
C LEU A 89 -4.70 14.42 -12.39
N LYS A 90 -4.47 15.48 -13.17
CA LYS A 90 -5.18 15.69 -14.45
C LYS A 90 -4.87 14.60 -15.48
N GLU A 91 -3.61 14.21 -15.61
CA GLU A 91 -3.24 13.13 -16.53
C GLU A 91 -3.79 11.78 -16.08
N TYR A 92 -3.75 11.49 -14.79
CA TYR A 92 -4.32 10.30 -14.19
C TYR A 92 -5.83 10.20 -14.45
N MET A 93 -6.58 11.29 -14.23
CA MET A 93 -8.02 11.31 -14.53
C MET A 93 -8.33 11.05 -16.00
N LYS A 94 -7.53 11.59 -16.93
CA LYS A 94 -7.71 11.31 -18.36
C LYS A 94 -7.53 9.82 -18.66
N LYS A 95 -6.45 9.20 -18.16
CA LYS A 95 -6.20 7.76 -18.32
C LYS A 95 -7.32 6.91 -17.70
N LEU A 96 -7.88 7.34 -16.58
CA LEU A 96 -9.00 6.67 -15.92
C LEU A 96 -10.27 6.72 -16.77
N VAL A 97 -10.63 7.89 -17.31
CA VAL A 97 -11.80 8.05 -18.18
C VAL A 97 -11.66 7.21 -19.45
N GLU A 98 -10.48 7.22 -20.08
CA GLU A 98 -10.20 6.38 -21.25
C GLU A 98 -10.38 4.90 -20.93
N LYS A 99 -9.83 4.43 -19.81
CA LYS A 99 -9.99 3.03 -19.36
C LYS A 99 -11.42 2.67 -18.98
N LEU A 100 -12.17 3.61 -18.40
CA LEU A 100 -13.57 3.43 -18.06
C LEU A 100 -14.41 3.25 -19.33
N GLN A 101 -14.20 4.10 -20.33
CA GLN A 101 -14.86 3.99 -21.64
C GLN A 101 -14.54 2.67 -22.36
N GLU A 102 -13.31 2.17 -22.27
CA GLU A 102 -12.93 0.88 -22.86
C GLU A 102 -13.60 -0.32 -22.18
N ARG A 103 -13.78 -0.27 -20.85
CA ARG A 103 -14.20 -1.43 -20.05
C ARG A 103 -15.70 -1.46 -19.75
N SER A 104 -16.27 -0.29 -19.46
CA SER A 104 -17.64 -0.11 -19.00
C SER A 104 -18.15 1.28 -19.44
N PRO A 105 -18.47 1.50 -20.72
CA PRO A 105 -18.85 2.82 -21.24
C PRO A 105 -20.15 3.39 -20.67
N ASP A 106 -20.98 2.56 -20.04
CA ASP A 106 -22.25 2.94 -19.41
C ASP A 106 -22.12 3.39 -17.94
N GLN A 107 -20.91 3.35 -17.37
CA GLN A 107 -20.56 3.86 -16.04
C GLN A 107 -19.79 5.18 -16.15
#